data_AF-A0A7X5VBY2-F1
#
_entry.id   AF-A0A7X5VBY2-F1
#
_cell.length_a   1.000
_cell.length_b   1.000
_cell.length_c   1.000
_cell.angle_alpha   90.00
_cell.angle_beta   90.00
_cell.angle_gamma   90.00
#
_symmetry.space_group_name_H-M   'P 1'
#
loop_
_entity.id
_entity.type
_entity.pdbx_description
1 polymer ?
#
loop_
_entity_poly.entity_id
_entity_poly.type
_entity_poly.pdbx_seq_one_letter_code
_entity_poly.pdbx_strand_id
1 'polypeptide(L)'
;MSLPVVTATRYVLPLREGGSLPGVVEGNDLGTYVIKFHGAGQGPKALVAEVIVGELFRRLDLRVPELKLIELDPAIGRSEPDFEIQELLIRSAGLNLAVDFLPGSFGYDGSAGNPGDAAMARILWLDAFVANVDRSWRNTNMLVWHKNLWLIDHGAALYFHHSWMSAEKFASLPYDANDHVFSVAAAAVPGVDAELAAAITPELLKEVIGLVPDEWLGDGDRERYLGHLLARLDNRPAWLPGGAR
;
A
#
# COMPACT_ATOMS: atom_id res chain seq x y z
N MET A 1 -5.84 -0.55 18.27
CA MET A 1 -4.63 0.28 18.17
C MET A 1 -4.85 1.26 17.02
N SER A 2 -4.19 2.41 17.02
CA SER A 2 -4.24 3.38 15.92
C SER A 2 -2.82 3.67 15.44
N LEU A 3 -2.67 4.15 14.22
CA LEU A 3 -1.39 4.67 13.74
C LEU A 3 -0.99 5.91 14.56
N PRO A 4 0.32 6.17 14.76
CA PRO A 4 0.78 7.41 15.37
C PRO A 4 0.35 8.62 14.55
N VAL A 5 -0.01 9.71 15.22
CA VAL A 5 -0.42 10.97 14.57
C VAL A 5 0.67 12.01 14.75
N VAL A 6 1.03 12.68 13.66
CA VAL A 6 1.97 13.82 13.64
C VAL A 6 1.31 15.02 12.96
N THR A 7 1.89 16.20 13.12
CA THR A 7 1.44 17.41 12.42
C THR A 7 2.52 17.83 11.43
N ALA A 8 2.13 18.09 10.19
CA ALA A 8 3.04 18.65 9.19
C ALA A 8 3.49 20.05 9.64
N THR A 9 4.80 20.25 9.74
CA THR A 9 5.38 21.55 10.05
C THR A 9 5.85 22.28 8.80
N ARG A 10 6.18 21.53 7.75
CA ARG A 10 6.69 22.09 6.50
C ARG A 10 6.46 21.15 5.32
N TYR A 11 6.01 21.71 4.20
CA TYR A 11 6.10 21.06 2.89
C TYR A 11 7.45 21.37 2.26
N VAL A 12 8.23 20.33 2.00
CA VAL A 12 9.64 20.45 1.57
C VAL A 12 9.71 20.51 0.05
N LEU A 13 9.19 19.49 -0.63
CA LEU A 13 9.19 19.42 -2.09
C LEU A 13 8.16 18.41 -2.61
N PRO A 14 7.60 18.63 -3.82
CA PRO A 14 6.81 17.62 -4.51
C PRO A 14 7.66 16.49 -5.08
N LEU A 15 7.16 15.26 -4.97
CA LEU A 15 7.65 14.10 -5.71
C LEU A 15 6.79 13.97 -6.96
N ARG A 16 7.38 14.28 -8.13
CA ARG A 16 6.69 14.26 -9.42
C ARG A 16 6.56 12.83 -9.96
N GLU A 17 5.95 11.95 -9.18
CA GLU A 17 5.68 10.56 -9.53
C GLU A 17 4.18 10.36 -9.77
N GLY A 18 3.83 9.96 -11.00
CA GLY A 18 2.47 9.58 -11.36
C GLY A 18 1.40 10.68 -11.16
N GLY A 19 0.14 10.25 -11.03
CA GLY A 19 -1.02 11.14 -10.92
C GLY A 19 -1.44 11.49 -9.49
N SER A 20 -0.75 10.98 -8.46
CA SER A 20 -1.07 11.23 -7.04
C SER A 20 -0.26 12.38 -6.43
N LEU A 21 0.79 12.85 -7.11
CA LEU A 21 1.67 13.96 -6.71
C LEU A 21 2.02 13.95 -5.20
N PRO A 22 2.61 12.86 -4.67
CA PRO A 22 3.06 12.85 -3.29
C PRO A 22 4.11 13.93 -3.04
N GLY A 23 4.39 14.22 -1.78
CA GLY A 23 5.42 15.20 -1.43
C GLY A 23 6.20 14.83 -0.18
N VAL A 24 7.35 15.45 -0.01
CA VAL A 24 8.15 15.32 1.22
C VAL A 24 7.71 16.39 2.20
N VAL A 25 7.43 15.98 3.44
CA VAL A 25 7.03 16.86 4.55
C VAL A 25 7.86 16.58 5.79
N GLU A 26 8.07 17.60 6.60
CA GLU A 26 8.62 17.48 7.96
C GLU A 26 7.47 17.43 8.96
N GLY A 27 7.59 16.57 9.97
CA GLY A 27 6.65 16.47 11.08
C GLY A 27 7.14 17.19 12.34
N ASN A 28 6.21 17.50 13.24
CA ASN A 28 6.50 18.06 14.56
C ASN A 28 7.33 17.13 15.48
N ASP A 29 7.47 15.87 15.11
CA ASP A 29 8.30 14.88 15.80
C ASP A 29 9.73 14.77 15.23
N LEU A 30 10.15 15.73 14.41
CA LEU A 30 11.44 15.79 13.73
C LEU A 30 11.64 14.69 12.66
N GLY A 31 10.59 13.94 12.32
CA GLY A 31 10.60 12.98 11.22
C GLY A 31 10.41 13.64 9.85
N THR A 32 10.78 12.93 8.80
CA THR A 32 10.53 13.31 7.41
C THR A 32 9.71 12.22 6.75
N TYR A 33 8.66 12.61 6.02
CA TYR A 33 7.67 11.68 5.48
C TYR A 33 7.38 11.98 4.03
N VAL A 34 7.03 10.92 3.29
CA VAL A 34 6.28 11.04 2.05
C VAL A 34 4.80 11.15 2.43
N ILE A 35 4.19 12.31 2.22
CA ILE A 35 2.76 12.51 2.42
C ILE A 35 1.98 12.00 1.20
N LYS A 36 0.94 11.21 1.46
CA LYS A 36 -0.09 10.84 0.48
C LYS A 36 -1.38 11.58 0.82
N PHE A 37 -1.85 12.35 -0.15
CA PHE A 37 -2.93 13.29 0.04
C PHE A 37 -4.32 12.64 -0.07
N HIS A 38 -5.20 12.87 0.90
CA HIS A 38 -6.59 12.39 0.85
C HIS A 38 -7.37 13.06 -0.29
N GLY A 39 -7.00 14.30 -0.61
CA GLY A 39 -7.55 15.07 -1.72
C GLY A 39 -6.90 14.73 -3.06
N ALA A 40 -6.07 13.70 -3.20
CA ALA A 40 -5.58 13.27 -4.53
C ALA A 40 -6.72 12.68 -5.38
N GLY A 41 -6.53 12.57 -6.71
CA GLY A 41 -7.57 12.09 -7.63
C GLY A 41 -8.10 10.68 -7.34
N GLN A 42 -7.31 9.84 -6.65
CA GLN A 42 -7.70 8.49 -6.22
C GLN A 42 -8.55 8.49 -4.94
N GLY A 43 -8.58 9.61 -4.21
CA GLY A 43 -9.33 9.81 -2.98
C GLY A 43 -8.83 8.98 -1.78
N PRO A 44 -9.56 9.02 -0.66
CA PRO A 44 -9.17 8.33 0.58
C PRO A 44 -9.03 6.81 0.43
N LYS A 45 -9.71 6.18 -0.54
CA LYS A 45 -9.65 4.73 -0.77
C LYS A 45 -8.24 4.22 -1.06
N ALA A 46 -7.42 4.99 -1.77
CA ALA A 46 -6.01 4.64 -1.98
C ALA A 46 -5.22 4.66 -0.66
N LEU A 47 -5.54 5.58 0.26
CA LEU A 47 -4.94 5.61 1.60
C LEU A 47 -5.40 4.42 2.44
N VAL A 48 -6.67 4.02 2.32
CA VAL A 48 -7.20 2.81 2.97
C VAL A 48 -6.44 1.56 2.49
N ALA A 49 -6.21 1.42 1.19
CA ALA A 49 -5.42 0.32 0.65
C ALA A 49 -3.97 0.37 1.14
N GLU A 50 -3.33 1.55 1.16
CA GLU A 50 -1.98 1.70 1.69
C GLU A 50 -1.86 1.22 3.15
N VAL A 51 -2.80 1.62 4.01
CA VAL A 51 -2.81 1.21 5.42
C VAL A 51 -3.04 -0.28 5.55
N ILE A 52 -4.10 -0.83 4.94
CA ILE A 52 -4.45 -2.24 5.09
C ILE A 52 -3.32 -3.13 4.56
N VAL A 53 -2.83 -2.86 3.35
CA VAL A 53 -1.83 -3.71 2.69
C VAL A 53 -0.45 -3.52 3.30
N GLY A 54 -0.03 -2.27 3.53
CA GLY A 54 1.27 -1.98 4.13
C GLY A 54 1.40 -2.59 5.52
N GLU A 55 0.40 -2.41 6.38
CA GLU A 55 0.44 -2.94 7.74
C GLU A 55 0.27 -4.47 7.81
N LEU A 56 -0.47 -5.07 6.86
CA LEU A 56 -0.51 -6.52 6.67
C LEU A 56 0.86 -7.06 6.29
N PHE A 57 1.52 -6.45 5.30
CA PHE A 57 2.83 -6.87 4.83
C PHE A 57 3.89 -6.75 5.91
N ARG A 58 3.86 -5.68 6.72
CA ARG A 58 4.75 -5.51 7.90
C ARG A 58 4.57 -6.64 8.92
N ARG A 59 3.32 -7.05 9.19
CA ARG A 59 3.02 -8.16 10.14
C ARG A 59 3.37 -9.54 9.58
N LEU A 60 3.64 -9.63 8.28
CA LEU A 60 4.12 -10.82 7.60
C LEU A 60 5.62 -10.74 7.27
N ASP A 61 6.35 -9.91 8.05
CA ASP A 61 7.80 -9.71 8.03
C ASP A 61 8.37 -9.14 6.72
N LEU A 62 7.54 -8.46 5.92
CA LEU A 62 8.01 -7.68 4.78
C LEU A 62 8.39 -6.26 5.19
N ARG A 63 9.42 -5.72 4.54
CA ARG A 63 9.87 -4.35 4.76
C ARG A 63 8.98 -3.39 4.00
N VAL A 64 8.11 -2.70 4.73
CA VAL A 64 7.35 -1.53 4.27
C VAL A 64 7.73 -0.38 5.21
N PRO A 65 7.93 0.85 4.71
CA PRO A 65 8.17 2.00 5.60
C PRO A 65 7.07 2.14 6.65
N GLU A 66 7.40 2.75 7.79
CA GLU A 66 6.40 2.97 8.83
C GLU A 66 5.30 3.93 8.36
N LEU A 67 4.06 3.61 8.72
CA LEU A 67 2.91 4.46 8.42
C LEU A 67 2.52 5.28 9.65
N LYS A 68 2.24 6.55 9.43
CA LYS A 68 1.68 7.49 10.40
C LYS A 68 0.52 8.24 9.75
N LEU A 69 -0.32 8.84 10.58
CA LEU A 69 -1.27 9.83 10.14
C LEU A 69 -0.65 11.22 10.30
N ILE A 70 -0.95 12.13 9.37
CA ILE A 70 -0.39 13.47 9.40
C ILE A 70 -1.46 14.53 9.17
N GLU A 71 -1.58 15.44 10.14
CA GLU A 71 -2.44 16.61 10.04
C GLU A 71 -1.76 17.68 9.19
N LEU A 72 -2.42 18.09 8.09
CA LEU A 72 -1.95 19.12 7.17
C LEU A 72 -2.72 20.42 7.40
N ASP A 73 -2.02 21.47 7.84
CA ASP A 73 -2.58 22.82 7.90
C ASP A 73 -2.68 23.41 6.47
N PRO A 74 -3.86 23.87 6.03
CA PRO A 74 -4.02 24.51 4.72
C PRO A 74 -3.13 25.74 4.51
N ALA A 75 -2.64 26.38 5.58
CA ALA A 75 -1.69 27.47 5.48
C ALA A 75 -0.38 27.06 4.79
N ILE A 76 0.04 25.79 4.92
CA ILE A 76 1.24 25.26 4.27
C ILE A 76 1.13 25.33 2.75
N GLY A 77 -0.06 25.10 2.19
CA GLY A 77 -0.30 25.16 0.75
C GLY A 77 -0.33 26.57 0.15
N ARG A 78 -0.61 27.60 0.96
CA ARG A 78 -0.78 28.99 0.46
C ARG A 78 0.49 29.60 -0.12
N SER A 79 1.66 29.12 0.30
CA SER A 79 2.96 29.58 -0.20
C SER A 79 3.50 28.75 -1.35
N GLU A 80 2.83 27.69 -1.76
CA GLU A 80 3.26 26.85 -2.89
C GLU A 80 3.07 27.62 -4.22
N PRO A 81 4.14 27.88 -5.00
CA PRO A 81 4.04 28.59 -6.27
C PRO A 81 3.40 27.77 -7.40
N ASP A 82 3.47 26.45 -7.34
CA ASP A 82 2.84 25.58 -8.35
C ASP A 82 1.34 25.46 -8.05
N PHE A 83 0.51 25.98 -8.94
CA PHE A 83 -0.94 26.06 -8.74
C PHE A 83 -1.60 24.68 -8.57
N GLU A 84 -1.12 23.65 -9.27
CA GLU A 84 -1.68 22.30 -9.17
C GLU A 84 -1.41 21.69 -7.79
N ILE A 85 -0.18 21.87 -7.29
CA ILE A 85 0.22 21.41 -5.96
C ILE A 85 -0.46 22.23 -4.87
N GLN A 86 -0.57 23.55 -5.04
CA GLN A 86 -1.29 24.43 -4.12
C GLN A 86 -2.75 24.00 -3.94
N GLU A 87 -3.48 23.78 -5.04
CA GLU A 87 -4.87 23.31 -5.00
C GLU A 87 -4.97 21.93 -4.32
N LEU A 88 -4.04 21.02 -4.60
CA LEU A 88 -3.97 19.72 -3.94
C LEU A 88 -3.78 19.86 -2.42
N LEU A 89 -2.84 20.71 -1.97
CA LEU A 89 -2.58 20.95 -0.55
C LEU A 89 -3.79 21.56 0.15
N ILE A 90 -4.46 22.53 -0.47
CA ILE A 90 -5.66 23.17 0.08
C ILE A 90 -6.82 22.16 0.19
N ARG A 91 -7.06 21.37 -0.85
CA ARG A 91 -8.09 20.32 -0.85
C ARG A 91 -7.78 19.21 0.16
N SER A 92 -6.51 19.02 0.49
CA SER A 92 -6.04 17.97 1.39
C SER A 92 -5.83 18.46 2.83
N ALA A 93 -6.40 19.60 3.21
CA ALA A 93 -6.39 20.07 4.60
C ALA A 93 -6.94 18.99 5.56
N GLY A 94 -6.34 18.87 6.74
CA GLY A 94 -6.68 17.84 7.74
C GLY A 94 -5.84 16.57 7.62
N LEU A 95 -6.44 15.43 7.93
CA LEU A 95 -5.71 14.17 8.13
C LEU A 95 -5.36 13.49 6.80
N ASN A 96 -4.07 13.20 6.63
CA ASN A 96 -3.51 12.51 5.48
C ASN A 96 -2.66 11.32 5.96
N LEU A 97 -2.11 10.55 5.02
CA LEU A 97 -1.19 9.46 5.34
C LEU A 97 0.26 9.95 5.19
N ALA A 98 1.08 9.68 6.20
CA ALA A 98 2.53 9.83 6.16
C ALA A 98 3.18 8.45 6.06
N VAL A 99 4.03 8.28 5.05
CA VAL A 99 4.91 7.11 4.88
C VAL A 99 6.32 7.56 5.23
N ASP A 100 7.02 6.82 6.08
CA ASP A 100 8.38 7.17 6.48
C ASP A 100 9.27 7.37 5.24
N PHE A 101 9.92 8.54 5.15
CA PHE A 101 10.84 8.79 4.06
C PHE A 101 12.13 8.01 4.31
N LEU A 102 12.68 7.38 3.26
CA LEU A 102 13.91 6.57 3.36
C LEU A 102 15.08 7.32 2.71
N PRO A 103 15.86 8.15 3.45
CA PRO A 103 16.93 8.95 2.85
C PRO A 103 17.98 8.08 2.14
N GLY A 104 18.30 8.44 0.90
CA GLY A 104 19.29 7.73 0.09
C GLY A 104 18.79 6.41 -0.50
N SER A 105 17.50 6.09 -0.38
CA SER A 105 16.91 4.99 -1.15
C SER A 105 16.84 5.32 -2.64
N PHE A 106 16.82 4.29 -3.48
CA PHE A 106 16.60 4.42 -4.92
C PHE A 106 15.64 3.33 -5.41
N GLY A 107 15.00 3.55 -6.55
CA GLY A 107 14.08 2.59 -7.15
C GLY A 107 14.73 1.24 -7.41
N TYR A 108 14.02 0.14 -7.11
CA TYR A 108 14.48 -1.19 -7.44
C TYR A 108 14.44 -1.42 -8.96
N ASP A 109 15.57 -1.79 -9.53
CA ASP A 109 15.77 -2.10 -10.96
C ASP A 109 16.37 -3.51 -11.18
N GLY A 110 16.47 -4.31 -10.12
CA GLY A 110 17.08 -5.65 -10.14
C GLY A 110 18.60 -5.68 -10.03
N SER A 111 19.29 -4.54 -10.04
CA SER A 111 20.76 -4.48 -9.94
C SER A 111 21.27 -4.68 -8.50
N ALA A 112 20.43 -4.37 -7.50
CA ALA A 112 20.73 -4.48 -6.08
C ALA A 112 19.47 -4.84 -5.28
N GLY A 113 19.65 -5.25 -4.01
CA GLY A 113 18.53 -5.55 -3.13
C GLY A 113 17.74 -6.81 -3.51
N ASN A 114 18.38 -7.78 -4.19
CA ASN A 114 17.76 -9.06 -4.52
C ASN A 114 17.22 -9.73 -3.24
N PRO A 115 15.90 -9.94 -3.12
CA PRO A 115 15.29 -10.51 -1.92
C PRO A 115 15.43 -12.06 -1.86
N GLY A 116 15.86 -12.70 -2.95
CA GLY A 116 15.93 -14.16 -3.10
C GLY A 116 14.60 -14.80 -3.49
N ASP A 117 14.66 -16.00 -4.07
CA ASP A 117 13.51 -16.68 -4.69
C ASP A 117 12.32 -16.86 -3.74
N ALA A 118 12.59 -17.21 -2.47
CA ALA A 118 11.56 -17.40 -1.47
C ALA A 118 10.80 -16.09 -1.18
N ALA A 119 11.51 -14.98 -1.04
CA ALA A 119 10.89 -13.69 -0.79
C ALA A 119 10.17 -13.16 -2.05
N MET A 120 10.71 -13.38 -3.25
CA MET A 120 10.01 -13.07 -4.50
C MET A 120 8.67 -13.80 -4.60
N ALA A 121 8.64 -15.10 -4.27
CA ALA A 121 7.42 -15.90 -4.25
C ALA A 121 6.42 -15.40 -3.19
N ARG A 122 6.88 -15.03 -2.00
CA ARG A 122 6.03 -14.44 -0.95
C ARG A 122 5.41 -13.11 -1.38
N ILE A 123 6.20 -12.21 -1.96
CA ILE A 123 5.73 -10.91 -2.45
C ILE A 123 4.68 -11.11 -3.53
N LEU A 124 4.95 -11.96 -4.54
CA LEU A 124 3.99 -12.27 -5.59
C LEU A 124 2.71 -12.92 -5.05
N TRP A 125 2.80 -13.84 -4.09
CA TRP A 125 1.62 -14.43 -3.45
C TRP A 125 0.78 -13.36 -2.76
N LEU A 126 1.42 -12.45 -2.02
CA LEU A 126 0.75 -11.41 -1.25
C LEU A 126 0.12 -10.33 -2.13
N ASP A 127 0.81 -9.90 -3.18
CA ASP A 127 0.24 -9.00 -4.19
C ASP A 127 -0.95 -9.66 -4.92
N ALA A 128 -0.87 -10.96 -5.20
CA ALA A 128 -2.02 -11.70 -5.74
C ALA A 128 -3.20 -11.77 -4.77
N PHE A 129 -2.93 -11.99 -3.48
CA PHE A 129 -3.95 -12.01 -2.43
C PHE A 129 -4.69 -10.67 -2.32
N VAL A 130 -3.97 -9.54 -2.30
CA VAL A 130 -4.61 -8.21 -2.23
C VAL A 130 -5.02 -7.65 -3.60
N ALA A 131 -4.80 -8.43 -4.67
CA ALA A 131 -5.05 -8.07 -6.06
C ALA A 131 -4.35 -6.76 -6.48
N ASN A 132 -3.09 -6.59 -6.07
CA ASN A 132 -2.25 -5.46 -6.46
C ASN A 132 -1.80 -5.59 -7.92
N VAL A 133 -2.31 -4.72 -8.77
CA VAL A 133 -2.00 -4.73 -10.22
C VAL A 133 -0.85 -3.80 -10.60
N ASP A 134 -0.33 -3.01 -9.67
CA ASP A 134 0.69 -1.98 -9.94
C ASP A 134 2.04 -2.36 -9.33
N ARG A 135 2.54 -3.56 -9.65
CA ARG A 135 3.91 -3.97 -9.30
C ARG A 135 4.59 -4.63 -10.50
N SER A 136 5.10 -3.80 -11.41
CA SER A 136 5.67 -4.23 -12.70
C SER A 136 7.08 -3.68 -12.92
N TRP A 137 7.76 -4.09 -13.99
CA TRP A 137 9.04 -3.48 -14.36
C TRP A 137 8.94 -2.03 -14.83
N ARG A 138 7.74 -1.55 -15.21
CA ARG A 138 7.50 -0.14 -15.56
C ARG A 138 7.36 0.73 -14.31
N ASN A 139 6.76 0.17 -13.27
CA ASN A 139 6.64 0.78 -11.95
C ASN A 139 6.77 -0.32 -10.89
N THR A 140 7.97 -0.45 -10.32
CA THR A 140 8.23 -1.54 -9.37
C THR A 140 7.61 -1.29 -8.02
N ASN A 141 7.30 -0.03 -7.68
CA ASN A 141 6.82 0.37 -6.36
C ASN A 141 7.64 -0.27 -5.23
N MET A 142 8.96 -0.30 -5.44
CA MET A 142 9.95 -0.85 -4.51
C MET A 142 11.19 0.00 -4.49
N LEU A 143 11.79 0.08 -3.31
CA LEU A 143 13.02 0.82 -3.06
C LEU A 143 14.11 -0.13 -2.59
N VAL A 144 15.36 0.21 -2.89
CA VAL A 144 16.53 -0.36 -2.22
C VAL A 144 17.02 0.66 -1.20
N TRP A 145 17.01 0.28 0.08
CA TRP A 145 17.51 1.11 1.17
C TRP A 145 18.39 0.28 2.10
N HIS A 146 19.61 0.77 2.34
CA HIS A 146 20.66 0.03 3.05
C HIS A 146 20.84 -1.42 2.57
N LYS A 147 20.86 -1.63 1.24
CA LYS A 147 20.99 -2.93 0.54
C LYS A 147 19.79 -3.88 0.69
N ASN A 148 18.71 -3.47 1.34
CA ASN A 148 17.50 -4.27 1.49
C ASN A 148 16.41 -3.77 0.55
N LEU A 149 15.54 -4.68 0.08
CA LEU A 149 14.33 -4.36 -0.64
C LEU A 149 13.26 -3.84 0.34
N TRP A 150 12.58 -2.76 -0.05
CA TRP A 150 11.43 -2.18 0.64
C TRP A 150 10.27 -2.06 -0.32
N LEU A 151 9.08 -2.45 0.11
CA LEU A 151 7.85 -2.32 -0.66
C LEU A 151 7.19 -0.99 -0.31
N ILE A 152 6.78 -0.26 -1.33
CA ILE A 152 6.03 0.99 -1.19
C ILE A 152 4.81 0.93 -2.10
N ASP A 153 3.96 1.92 -1.94
CA ASP A 153 2.83 2.22 -2.83
C ASP A 153 1.91 1.04 -3.14
N HIS A 154 1.05 0.75 -2.16
CA HIS A 154 0.02 -0.28 -2.21
C HIS A 154 -1.37 0.31 -2.54
N GLY A 155 -1.45 1.60 -2.88
CA GLY A 155 -2.71 2.31 -3.12
C GLY A 155 -3.55 1.77 -4.29
N ALA A 156 -2.92 1.03 -5.21
CA ALA A 156 -3.59 0.37 -6.35
C ALA A 156 -4.11 -1.05 -6.04
N ALA A 157 -3.87 -1.57 -4.83
CA ALA A 157 -4.41 -2.84 -4.37
C ALA A 157 -5.90 -2.71 -3.95
N LEU A 158 -6.54 -3.85 -3.67
CA LEU A 158 -7.92 -3.91 -3.17
C LEU A 158 -8.94 -3.21 -4.06
N TYR A 159 -8.71 -3.19 -5.38
CA TYR A 159 -9.49 -2.39 -6.34
C TYR A 159 -11.02 -2.62 -6.31
N PHE A 160 -11.50 -3.71 -5.71
CA PHE A 160 -12.93 -3.92 -5.44
C PHE A 160 -13.57 -2.74 -4.72
N HIS A 161 -12.85 -2.01 -3.87
CA HIS A 161 -13.36 -0.84 -3.15
C HIS A 161 -13.73 0.34 -4.06
N HIS A 162 -13.23 0.38 -5.30
CA HIS A 162 -13.60 1.36 -6.32
C HIS A 162 -14.83 0.94 -7.14
N SER A 163 -15.42 -0.22 -6.82
CA SER A 163 -16.59 -0.78 -7.51
C SER A 163 -17.62 -1.31 -6.51
N TRP A 164 -18.77 -1.76 -7.02
CA TRP A 164 -19.79 -2.50 -6.26
C TRP A 164 -19.58 -4.02 -6.30
N MET A 165 -18.35 -4.47 -6.53
CA MET A 165 -18.01 -5.88 -6.60
C MET A 165 -18.31 -6.57 -5.26
N SER A 166 -18.93 -7.75 -5.33
CA SER A 166 -19.19 -8.59 -4.16
C SER A 166 -17.95 -9.39 -3.75
N ALA A 167 -17.92 -9.87 -2.52
CA ALA A 167 -16.83 -10.67 -1.99
C ALA A 167 -16.63 -11.96 -2.80
N GLU A 168 -17.71 -12.63 -3.23
CA GLU A 168 -17.66 -13.86 -4.03
C GLU A 168 -17.03 -13.61 -5.40
N LYS A 169 -17.41 -12.50 -6.05
CA LYS A 169 -16.83 -12.11 -7.33
C LYS A 169 -15.36 -11.77 -7.17
N PHE A 170 -15.00 -10.94 -6.18
CA PHE A 170 -13.60 -10.59 -5.93
C PHE A 170 -12.74 -11.82 -5.62
N ALA A 171 -13.24 -12.73 -4.80
CA ALA A 171 -12.56 -13.97 -4.44
C ALA A 171 -12.32 -14.90 -5.64
N SER A 172 -13.16 -14.83 -6.67
CA SER A 172 -13.07 -15.68 -7.86
C SER A 172 -12.26 -15.05 -9.00
N LEU A 173 -11.79 -13.80 -8.85
CA LEU A 173 -11.03 -13.13 -9.89
C LEU A 173 -9.59 -13.66 -9.95
N PRO A 174 -9.17 -14.20 -11.11
CA PRO A 174 -7.79 -14.65 -11.28
C PRO A 174 -6.83 -13.45 -11.19
N TYR A 175 -5.60 -13.73 -10.79
CA TYR A 175 -4.53 -12.75 -10.77
C TYR A 175 -3.57 -12.98 -11.94
N ASP A 176 -3.45 -12.00 -12.83
CA ASP A 176 -2.49 -12.05 -13.94
C ASP A 176 -1.11 -11.61 -13.44
N ALA A 177 -0.22 -12.59 -13.25
CA ALA A 177 1.14 -12.35 -12.77
C ALA A 177 2.15 -12.08 -13.90
N ASN A 178 1.75 -12.06 -15.18
CA ASN A 178 2.71 -12.01 -16.29
C ASN A 178 3.55 -10.73 -16.30
N ASP A 179 2.92 -9.58 -16.03
CA ASP A 179 3.58 -8.27 -15.97
C ASP A 179 4.20 -7.97 -14.59
N HIS A 180 4.03 -8.88 -13.62
CA HIS A 180 4.56 -8.68 -12.27
C HIS A 180 6.09 -8.69 -12.28
N VAL A 181 6.73 -7.80 -11.51
CA VAL A 181 8.20 -7.69 -11.42
C VAL A 181 8.89 -9.02 -11.07
N PHE A 182 8.21 -9.85 -10.27
CA PHE A 182 8.65 -11.20 -9.86
C PHE A 182 7.88 -12.34 -10.54
N SER A 183 7.37 -12.14 -11.77
CA SER A 183 6.65 -13.18 -12.52
C SER A 183 7.45 -14.49 -12.66
N VAL A 184 8.79 -14.41 -12.70
CA VAL A 184 9.71 -15.56 -12.71
C VAL A 184 9.56 -16.47 -11.48
N ALA A 185 9.04 -15.97 -10.37
CA ALA A 185 8.82 -16.73 -9.14
C ALA A 185 7.47 -17.48 -9.12
N ALA A 186 6.62 -17.33 -10.15
CA ALA A 186 5.27 -17.91 -10.17
C ALA A 186 5.25 -19.42 -9.90
N ALA A 187 6.23 -20.18 -10.41
CA ALA A 187 6.30 -21.63 -10.17
C ALA A 187 6.63 -22.01 -8.71
N ALA A 188 7.21 -21.09 -7.94
CA ALA A 188 7.55 -21.28 -6.53
C ALA A 188 6.43 -20.83 -5.57
N VAL A 189 5.48 -20.02 -6.04
CA VAL A 189 4.35 -19.49 -5.25
C VAL A 189 3.52 -20.58 -4.54
N PRO A 190 3.20 -21.74 -5.17
CA PRO A 190 2.46 -22.80 -4.48
C PRO A 190 3.22 -23.38 -3.28
N GLY A 191 4.54 -23.22 -3.21
CA GLY A 191 5.37 -23.66 -2.09
C GLY A 191 5.23 -22.79 -0.83
N VAL A 192 4.70 -21.57 -0.94
CA VAL A 192 4.51 -20.65 0.21
C VAL A 192 3.03 -20.47 0.58
N ASP A 193 2.09 -21.08 -0.16
CA ASP A 193 0.65 -20.86 -0.02
C ASP A 193 0.13 -21.20 1.38
N ALA A 194 0.38 -22.44 1.84
CA ALA A 194 -0.16 -22.91 3.11
C ALA A 194 0.37 -22.11 4.31
N GLU A 195 1.65 -21.72 4.27
CA GLU A 195 2.29 -20.94 5.32
C GLU A 195 1.69 -19.53 5.40
N LEU A 196 1.62 -18.82 4.26
CA LEU A 196 1.08 -17.46 4.19
C LEU A 196 -0.41 -17.44 4.52
N ALA A 197 -1.17 -18.42 4.03
CA ALA A 197 -2.59 -18.52 4.33
C ALA A 197 -2.86 -18.77 5.82
N ALA A 198 -2.04 -19.60 6.48
CA ALA A 198 -2.16 -19.83 7.91
C ALA A 198 -1.77 -18.60 8.75
N ALA A 199 -0.85 -17.77 8.26
CA ALA A 199 -0.44 -16.54 8.93
C ALA A 199 -1.49 -15.42 8.84
N ILE A 200 -2.36 -15.44 7.83
CA ILE A 200 -3.41 -14.44 7.63
C ILE A 200 -4.70 -14.87 8.35
N THR A 201 -4.85 -14.46 9.60
CA THR A 201 -6.02 -14.80 10.42
C THR A 201 -7.10 -13.70 10.36
N PRO A 202 -8.36 -14.01 10.72
CA PRO A 202 -9.40 -12.99 10.88
C PRO A 202 -9.01 -11.90 11.88
N GLU A 203 -8.27 -12.24 12.93
CA GLU A 203 -7.80 -11.30 13.96
C GLU A 203 -6.76 -10.34 13.38
N LEU A 204 -5.80 -10.84 12.60
CA LEU A 204 -4.81 -10.02 11.89
C LEU A 204 -5.50 -9.05 10.92
N LEU A 205 -6.46 -9.54 10.13
CA LEU A 205 -7.21 -8.70 9.20
C LEU A 205 -8.02 -7.62 9.92
N LYS A 206 -8.71 -7.96 11.01
CA LYS A 206 -9.42 -6.99 11.86
C LYS A 206 -8.48 -5.95 12.46
N GLU A 207 -7.28 -6.37 12.88
CA GLU A 207 -6.27 -5.46 13.41
C GLU A 207 -5.87 -4.42 12.37
N VAL A 208 -5.42 -4.84 11.17
CA VAL A 208 -4.91 -3.92 10.15
C VAL A 208 -6.02 -3.06 9.55
N ILE A 209 -7.24 -3.61 9.37
CA ILE A 209 -8.41 -2.81 8.98
C ILE A 209 -8.70 -1.76 10.07
N GLY A 210 -8.60 -2.15 11.34
CA GLY A 210 -8.79 -1.29 12.52
C GLY A 210 -7.86 -0.08 12.60
N LEU A 211 -6.73 -0.10 11.89
CA LEU A 211 -5.77 1.02 11.85
C LEU A 211 -6.23 2.17 10.95
N VAL A 212 -7.15 1.91 10.02
CA VAL A 212 -7.67 2.92 9.09
C VAL A 212 -8.54 3.93 9.84
N PRO A 213 -8.34 5.26 9.67
CA PRO A 213 -9.20 6.28 10.25
C PRO A 213 -10.67 6.16 9.81
N ASP A 214 -11.59 6.41 10.74
CA ASP A 214 -13.03 6.34 10.45
C ASP A 214 -13.48 7.36 9.40
N GLU A 215 -12.84 8.53 9.33
CA GLU A 215 -13.15 9.56 8.33
C GLU A 215 -12.82 9.17 6.88
N TRP A 216 -12.03 8.11 6.66
CA TRP A 216 -11.73 7.58 5.33
C TRP A 216 -12.66 6.43 4.94
N LEU A 217 -13.56 6.01 5.84
CA LEU A 217 -14.44 4.87 5.70
C LEU A 217 -15.90 5.30 5.73
N GLY A 218 -16.74 4.59 4.97
CA GLY A 218 -18.18 4.63 5.12
C GLY A 218 -18.71 3.56 6.09
N ASP A 219 -19.99 3.68 6.42
CA ASP A 219 -20.68 2.68 7.24
C ASP A 219 -20.59 1.28 6.61
N GLY A 220 -20.14 0.29 7.39
CA GLY A 220 -20.00 -1.09 6.95
C GLY A 220 -18.76 -1.39 6.10
N ASP A 221 -17.90 -0.41 5.82
CA ASP A 221 -16.70 -0.66 5.01
C ASP A 221 -15.75 -1.64 5.72
N ARG A 222 -15.62 -1.59 7.05
CA ARG A 222 -14.74 -2.49 7.81
C ARG A 222 -15.15 -3.95 7.61
N GLU A 223 -16.43 -4.25 7.76
CA GLU A 223 -17.02 -5.56 7.52
C GLU A 223 -16.87 -5.97 6.06
N ARG A 224 -17.03 -5.02 5.13
CA ARG A 224 -16.84 -5.25 3.71
C ARG A 224 -15.41 -5.68 3.39
N TYR A 225 -14.39 -4.93 3.85
CA TYR A 225 -12.98 -5.27 3.64
C TYR A 225 -12.66 -6.64 4.23
N LEU A 226 -13.10 -6.91 5.46
CA LEU A 226 -12.89 -8.19 6.13
C LEU A 226 -13.52 -9.34 5.33
N GLY A 227 -14.78 -9.20 4.90
CA GLY A 227 -15.49 -10.22 4.13
C GLY A 227 -14.83 -10.50 2.77
N HIS A 228 -14.33 -9.48 2.08
CA HIS A 228 -13.63 -9.65 0.80
C HIS A 228 -12.29 -10.37 0.97
N LEU A 229 -11.51 -9.98 1.97
CA LEU A 229 -10.20 -10.58 2.23
C LEU A 229 -10.33 -12.03 2.70
N LEU A 230 -11.29 -12.34 3.58
CA LEU A 230 -11.57 -13.73 3.99
C LEU A 230 -12.07 -14.57 2.82
N ALA A 231 -13.05 -14.09 2.05
CA ALA A 231 -13.56 -14.83 0.89
C ALA A 231 -12.44 -15.11 -0.13
N ARG A 232 -11.55 -14.14 -0.36
CA ARG A 232 -10.41 -14.32 -1.25
C ARG A 232 -9.39 -15.31 -0.67
N LEU A 233 -9.14 -15.27 0.64
CA LEU A 233 -8.26 -16.23 1.32
C LEU A 233 -8.83 -17.67 1.29
N ASP A 234 -10.14 -17.84 1.31
CA ASP A 234 -10.79 -19.15 1.23
C ASP A 234 -10.81 -19.72 -0.20
N ASN A 235 -10.78 -18.85 -1.21
CA ASN A 235 -10.85 -19.24 -2.63
C ASN A 235 -9.50 -19.13 -3.37
N ARG A 236 -8.38 -19.43 -2.71
CA ARG A 236 -7.03 -19.32 -3.31
C ARG A 236 -6.84 -20.02 -4.64
N PRO A 237 -7.40 -21.23 -4.88
CA PRO A 237 -7.27 -21.89 -6.17
C PRO A 237 -7.75 -21.07 -7.37
N ALA A 238 -8.62 -20.07 -7.17
CA ALA A 238 -9.11 -19.21 -8.23
C ALA A 238 -8.10 -18.14 -8.70
N TRP A 239 -7.10 -17.79 -7.89
CA TRP A 239 -6.21 -16.66 -8.16
C TRP A 239 -4.71 -16.94 -7.96
N LEU A 240 -4.33 -18.05 -7.33
CA LEU A 240 -2.95 -18.38 -7.00
C LEU A 240 -2.04 -18.48 -8.24
N PRO A 241 -1.01 -17.62 -8.38
CA PRO A 241 -0.01 -17.76 -9.45
C PRO A 241 0.69 -19.11 -9.39
N GLY A 242 0.96 -19.71 -10.55
CA GLY A 242 1.55 -21.05 -10.63
C GLY A 242 0.56 -22.21 -10.39
N GLY A 243 -0.70 -21.91 -10.07
CA GLY A 243 -1.77 -22.88 -9.86
C GLY A 243 -1.82 -23.45 -8.44
N ALA A 244 -3.01 -23.87 -8.00
CA ALA A 244 -3.13 -24.65 -6.76
C ALA A 244 -2.49 -26.04 -6.94
N ARG A 245 -1.72 -26.47 -5.94
CA ARG A 245 -1.30 -27.87 -5.81
C ARG A 245 -2.41 -28.69 -5.19
#